data_AF-A0A968TZL2-F1
#
_entry.id   AF-A0A968TZL2-F1
#
_cell.length_a   1.000
_cell.length_b   1.000
_cell.length_c   1.000
_cell.angle_alpha   90.00
_cell.angle_beta   90.00
_cell.angle_gamma   90.00
#
_symmetry.space_group_name_H-M   'P 1'
#
loop_
_entity.id
_entity.type
_entity.pdbx_description
1 polymer ?
#
loop_
_entity_poly.entity_id
_entity_poly.type
_entity_poly.pdbx_seq_one_letter_code
_entity_poly.pdbx_strand_id
1 'polypeptide(L)'
;MSRHLPFPSSHGPFRADHVRDGDPYEISAGHAIRVMPTGSRGSDAAATAAIVLKSDPAVEQAGVETGYKLASDTLRAPDVAVGNVPLKPGWVTGAPPLAVEYADTGQDEADLKTKIREFFAGGTRFVWVVRLSGPRRVEVYEPGREKRLAHAGDQLEAPGILRNPVPVEALYDWQVGQEVALRNLLQRHGYESLEAVRAEGEATGEAKGKAEGKAEGQLEALRGAILDLFTVRGLAASEEVKATIAACSDVGLLKRWHLRAAIAADAADIYFDDSK
;
A
#
# COMPACT_ATOMS: atom_id res chain seq x y z
N MET A 1 -26.41 -35.79 0.26
CA MET A 1 -27.07 -35.37 -0.99
C MET A 1 -28.32 -34.59 -0.63
N SER A 2 -28.21 -33.27 -0.46
CA SER A 2 -29.39 -32.42 -0.27
C SER A 2 -29.97 -32.14 -1.66
N ARG A 3 -31.23 -32.51 -1.88
CA ARG A 3 -31.93 -32.19 -3.13
C ARG A 3 -32.24 -30.69 -3.13
N HIS A 4 -31.53 -29.94 -3.96
CA HIS A 4 -31.86 -28.56 -4.27
C HIS A 4 -33.23 -28.52 -4.97
N LEU A 5 -34.21 -27.91 -4.33
CA LEU A 5 -35.46 -27.53 -4.99
C LEU A 5 -35.17 -26.27 -5.82
N PRO A 6 -35.54 -26.23 -7.12
CA PRO A 6 -35.40 -25.01 -7.90
C PRO A 6 -36.17 -23.87 -7.24
N PHE A 7 -35.65 -22.64 -7.32
CA PHE A 7 -36.38 -21.46 -6.87
C PHE A 7 -37.78 -21.45 -7.49
N PRO A 8 -38.85 -21.18 -6.70
CA PRO A 8 -40.20 -21.07 -7.22
C PRO A 8 -40.25 -20.04 -8.36
N SER A 9 -41.02 -20.32 -9.42
CA SER A 9 -41.18 -19.40 -10.55
C SER A 9 -42.00 -18.14 -10.20
N SER A 10 -42.61 -18.09 -9.01
CA SER A 10 -43.35 -16.94 -8.49
C SER A 10 -42.42 -15.98 -7.76
N HIS A 11 -42.65 -14.68 -7.91
CA HIS A 11 -41.95 -13.64 -7.13
C HIS A 11 -42.13 -13.85 -5.62
N GLY A 12 -41.06 -13.67 -4.85
CA GLY A 12 -41.10 -13.84 -3.40
C GLY A 12 -41.59 -12.59 -2.64
N PRO A 13 -42.12 -12.74 -1.41
CA PRO A 13 -42.73 -11.64 -0.69
C PRO A 13 -41.72 -10.69 -0.01
N PHE A 14 -40.43 -11.05 0.05
CA PHE A 14 -39.43 -10.29 0.79
C PHE A 14 -38.92 -9.07 0.01
N ARG A 15 -38.51 -8.05 0.74
CA ARG A 15 -37.91 -6.81 0.23
C ARG A 15 -36.63 -6.54 0.99
N ALA A 16 -35.67 -5.83 0.40
CA ALA A 16 -34.38 -5.55 1.02
C ALA A 16 -34.54 -4.88 2.40
N ASP A 17 -35.54 -4.01 2.55
CA ASP A 17 -35.82 -3.28 3.79
C ASP A 17 -36.46 -4.17 4.88
N HIS A 18 -36.85 -5.41 4.56
CA HIS A 18 -37.31 -6.39 5.55
C HIS A 18 -36.15 -7.10 6.27
N VAL A 19 -34.92 -6.98 5.76
CA VAL A 19 -33.71 -7.58 6.33
C VAL A 19 -32.90 -6.49 7.01
N ARG A 20 -32.40 -6.78 8.22
CA ARG A 20 -31.59 -5.85 9.01
C ARG A 20 -30.11 -6.18 8.86
N ASP A 21 -29.27 -5.18 9.08
CA ASP A 21 -27.83 -5.41 9.18
C ASP A 21 -27.52 -6.44 10.30
N GLY A 22 -26.67 -7.41 9.97
CA GLY A 22 -26.37 -8.58 10.80
C GLY A 22 -27.31 -9.78 10.64
N ASP A 23 -28.44 -9.66 9.94
CA ASP A 23 -29.27 -10.82 9.60
C ASP A 23 -28.55 -11.68 8.55
N PRO A 24 -28.56 -13.03 8.65
CA PRO A 24 -27.82 -13.91 7.74
C PRO A 24 -28.61 -14.17 6.45
N TYR A 25 -29.13 -13.12 5.80
CA TYR A 25 -29.98 -13.24 4.62
C TYR A 25 -29.57 -12.29 3.50
N GLU A 26 -29.45 -12.86 2.31
CA GLU A 26 -29.59 -12.15 1.04
C GLU A 26 -31.03 -12.26 0.53
N ILE A 27 -31.37 -11.47 -0.49
CA ILE A 27 -32.67 -11.55 -1.17
C ILE A 27 -32.45 -11.57 -2.69
N SER A 28 -33.12 -12.50 -3.37
CA SER A 28 -33.12 -12.62 -4.84
C SER A 28 -34.54 -12.74 -5.36
N ALA A 29 -34.97 -11.78 -6.19
CA ALA A 29 -36.34 -11.71 -6.72
C ALA A 29 -37.42 -11.94 -5.64
N GLY A 30 -37.20 -11.34 -4.47
CA GLY A 30 -38.08 -11.43 -3.31
C GLY A 30 -37.98 -12.72 -2.49
N HIS A 31 -37.10 -13.66 -2.83
CA HIS A 31 -36.83 -14.86 -2.03
C HIS A 31 -35.68 -14.61 -1.06
N ALA A 32 -35.89 -14.90 0.23
CA ALA A 32 -34.82 -14.85 1.22
C ALA A 32 -33.88 -16.06 1.04
N ILE A 33 -32.58 -15.78 0.98
CA ILE A 33 -31.52 -16.78 0.84
C ILE A 33 -30.70 -16.72 2.12
N ARG A 34 -30.70 -17.81 2.88
CA ARG A 34 -29.92 -17.89 4.11
C ARG A 34 -28.44 -18.01 3.76
N VAL A 35 -27.64 -17.05 4.20
CA VAL A 35 -26.19 -17.05 4.09
C VAL A 35 -25.61 -17.91 5.22
N MET A 36 -24.69 -18.79 4.86
CA MET A 36 -24.01 -19.68 5.81
C MET A 36 -22.57 -19.20 6.01
N PRO A 37 -21.95 -19.50 7.16
CA PRO A 37 -20.55 -19.16 7.40
C PRO A 37 -19.62 -19.74 6.34
N THR A 38 -18.61 -18.96 5.96
CA THR A 38 -17.59 -19.36 4.97
C THR A 38 -16.52 -20.23 5.61
N GLY A 39 -16.09 -21.29 4.89
CA GLY A 39 -14.99 -22.15 5.33
C GLY A 39 -13.61 -21.47 5.23
N SER A 40 -12.61 -22.03 5.92
CA SER A 40 -11.29 -21.40 6.11
C SER A 40 -10.60 -20.94 4.82
N ARG A 41 -10.67 -21.74 3.75
CA ARG A 41 -10.05 -21.37 2.46
C ARG A 41 -10.69 -20.14 1.83
N GLY A 42 -12.01 -20.01 1.93
CA GLY A 42 -12.74 -18.87 1.41
C GLY A 42 -12.50 -17.63 2.25
N SER A 43 -12.60 -17.75 3.58
CA SER A 43 -12.39 -16.62 4.48
C SER A 43 -10.97 -16.05 4.42
N ASP A 44 -9.96 -16.91 4.37
CA ASP A 44 -8.55 -16.50 4.28
C ASP A 44 -8.24 -15.84 2.94
N ALA A 45 -8.74 -16.41 1.84
CA ALA A 45 -8.55 -15.86 0.51
C ALA A 45 -9.26 -14.51 0.34
N ALA A 46 -10.50 -14.37 0.83
CA ALA A 46 -11.23 -13.10 0.81
C ALA A 46 -10.52 -12.00 1.62
N ALA A 47 -9.99 -12.34 2.80
CA ALA A 47 -9.20 -11.41 3.59
C ALA A 47 -7.93 -10.94 2.85
N THR A 48 -7.23 -11.87 2.20
CA THR A 48 -6.06 -11.58 1.36
C THR A 48 -6.42 -10.64 0.21
N ALA A 49 -7.47 -10.96 -0.55
CA ALA A 49 -7.89 -10.13 -1.68
C ALA A 49 -8.39 -8.74 -1.25
N ALA A 50 -9.06 -8.62 -0.11
CA ALA A 50 -9.46 -7.32 0.42
C ALA A 50 -8.25 -6.41 0.65
N ILE A 51 -7.15 -6.94 1.19
CA ILE A 51 -5.90 -6.19 1.37
C ILE A 51 -5.29 -5.80 0.01
N VAL A 52 -5.19 -6.76 -0.91
CA VAL A 52 -4.64 -6.55 -2.26
C VAL A 52 -5.39 -5.46 -3.01
N LEU A 53 -6.71 -5.59 -3.10
CA LEU A 53 -7.54 -4.70 -3.91
C LEU A 53 -7.67 -3.31 -3.26
N LYS A 54 -7.81 -3.23 -1.93
CA LYS A 54 -7.90 -1.94 -1.22
C LYS A 54 -6.60 -1.15 -1.26
N SER A 55 -5.46 -1.84 -1.36
CA SER A 55 -4.16 -1.18 -1.43
C SER A 55 -3.91 -0.47 -2.77
N ASP A 56 -4.60 -0.84 -3.85
CA ASP A 56 -4.37 -0.29 -5.19
C ASP A 56 -4.47 1.26 -5.20
N PRO A 57 -3.58 1.99 -5.91
CA PRO A 57 -3.59 3.44 -5.88
C PRO A 57 -4.86 4.10 -6.45
N ALA A 58 -5.60 3.44 -7.35
CA ALA A 58 -6.87 3.95 -7.86
C ALA A 58 -8.07 3.63 -6.96
N VAL A 59 -7.89 2.81 -5.93
CA VAL A 59 -8.98 2.38 -5.05
C VAL A 59 -9.06 3.29 -3.82
N GLU A 60 -10.21 3.94 -3.67
CA GLU A 60 -10.55 4.72 -2.47
C GLU A 60 -11.38 3.92 -1.46
N GLN A 61 -12.26 3.05 -1.97
CA GLN A 61 -13.27 2.35 -1.18
C GLN A 61 -13.29 0.88 -1.55
N ALA A 62 -13.21 0.02 -0.54
CA ALA A 62 -13.39 -1.41 -0.66
C ALA A 62 -13.96 -1.96 0.65
N GLY A 63 -14.73 -3.03 0.56
CA GLY A 63 -15.45 -3.63 1.68
C GLY A 63 -15.55 -5.14 1.52
N VAL A 64 -15.75 -5.81 2.65
CA VAL A 64 -15.99 -7.26 2.72
C VAL A 64 -17.45 -7.45 3.09
N GLU A 65 -18.12 -8.41 2.45
CA GLU A 65 -19.54 -8.74 2.72
C GLU A 65 -20.47 -7.52 2.69
N THR A 66 -20.18 -6.52 1.86
CA THR A 66 -20.98 -5.28 1.80
C THR A 66 -22.33 -5.56 1.15
N GLY A 67 -23.43 -5.35 1.89
CA GLY A 67 -24.78 -5.55 1.39
C GLY A 67 -25.26 -4.43 0.45
N TYR A 68 -25.60 -4.81 -0.79
CA TYR A 68 -26.13 -3.92 -1.82
C TYR A 68 -27.61 -4.19 -2.09
N LYS A 69 -28.46 -3.19 -1.84
CA LYS A 69 -29.83 -3.11 -2.34
C LYS A 69 -29.76 -2.77 -3.84
N LEU A 70 -29.66 -3.81 -4.66
CA LEU A 70 -29.64 -3.72 -6.12
C LEU A 70 -31.02 -3.33 -6.68
N ALA A 71 -32.08 -3.82 -6.03
CA ALA A 71 -33.47 -3.46 -6.31
C ALA A 71 -34.31 -3.57 -5.00
N SER A 72 -35.59 -3.19 -5.04
CA SER A 72 -36.45 -3.27 -3.85
C SER A 72 -36.58 -4.70 -3.28
N ASP A 73 -36.44 -5.70 -4.14
CA ASP A 73 -36.63 -7.12 -3.88
C ASP A 73 -35.32 -7.92 -4.04
N THR A 74 -34.19 -7.24 -4.17
CA THR A 74 -32.89 -7.86 -4.44
C THR A 74 -31.82 -7.19 -3.59
N LEU A 75 -31.24 -7.96 -2.67
CA LEU A 75 -30.19 -7.58 -1.73
C LEU A 75 -29.08 -8.63 -1.83
N ARG A 76 -27.90 -8.25 -2.33
CA ARG A 76 -26.75 -9.16 -2.51
C ARG A 76 -25.49 -8.55 -1.90
N ALA A 77 -24.62 -9.39 -1.37
CA ALA A 77 -23.34 -8.99 -0.81
C ALA A 77 -22.23 -9.83 -1.45
N PRO A 78 -21.28 -9.22 -2.18
CA PRO A 78 -20.11 -9.96 -2.63
C PRO A 78 -19.14 -10.17 -1.48
N ASP A 79 -18.30 -11.21 -1.56
CA ASP A 79 -17.29 -11.47 -0.55
C ASP A 79 -16.31 -10.29 -0.44
N VAL A 80 -15.93 -9.71 -1.59
CA VAL A 80 -15.17 -8.44 -1.64
C VAL A 80 -15.78 -7.51 -2.67
N ALA A 81 -15.99 -6.26 -2.28
CA ALA A 81 -16.43 -5.17 -3.15
C ALA A 81 -15.33 -4.11 -3.30
N VAL A 82 -15.14 -3.62 -4.52
CA VAL A 82 -14.25 -2.48 -4.82
C VAL A 82 -15.07 -1.38 -5.47
N GLY A 83 -15.04 -0.18 -4.87
CA GLY A 83 -15.86 0.97 -5.22
C GLY A 83 -17.28 0.91 -4.65
N ASN A 84 -17.92 2.07 -4.49
CA ASN A 84 -19.26 2.23 -3.90
C ASN A 84 -19.42 1.57 -2.53
N VAL A 85 -18.46 1.78 -1.62
CA VAL A 85 -18.52 1.30 -0.22
C VAL A 85 -18.55 2.51 0.71
N PRO A 86 -19.67 3.27 0.73
CA PRO A 86 -19.76 4.47 1.56
C PRO A 86 -19.73 4.11 3.05
N LEU A 87 -18.98 4.88 3.84
CA LEU A 87 -18.88 4.69 5.29
C LEU A 87 -20.10 5.26 6.02
N LYS A 88 -21.29 4.71 5.75
CA LYS A 88 -22.56 5.11 6.37
C LYS A 88 -23.39 3.88 6.75
N PRO A 89 -24.31 3.98 7.73
CA PRO A 89 -25.17 2.86 8.12
C PRO A 89 -26.14 2.41 7.02
N GLY A 90 -26.51 1.13 7.08
CA GLY A 90 -27.56 0.52 6.25
C GLY A 90 -27.08 -0.02 4.90
N TRP A 91 -28.01 -0.58 4.13
CA TRP A 91 -27.72 -1.17 2.82
C TRP A 91 -27.25 -0.13 1.81
N VAL A 92 -26.20 -0.47 1.07
CA VAL A 92 -25.71 0.38 -0.02
C VAL A 92 -26.70 0.30 -1.19
N THR A 93 -27.02 1.44 -1.82
CA THR A 93 -27.85 1.47 -3.03
C THR A 93 -26.96 1.44 -4.27
N GLY A 94 -27.42 0.78 -5.34
CA GLY A 94 -26.61 0.52 -6.54
C GLY A 94 -25.73 -0.70 -6.34
N ALA A 95 -24.62 -0.80 -7.06
CA ALA A 95 -23.71 -1.94 -7.03
C ALA A 95 -22.24 -1.49 -6.98
N PRO A 96 -21.29 -2.35 -6.56
CA PRO A 96 -19.87 -2.05 -6.70
C PRO A 96 -19.46 -2.21 -8.17
N PRO A 97 -18.57 -1.37 -8.71
CA PRO A 97 -18.08 -1.54 -10.07
C PRO A 97 -17.28 -2.85 -10.25
N LEU A 98 -16.62 -3.36 -9.19
CA LEU A 98 -16.02 -4.69 -9.17
C LEU A 98 -16.51 -5.47 -7.94
N ALA A 99 -17.09 -6.64 -8.18
CA ALA A 99 -17.47 -7.63 -7.18
C ALA A 99 -16.59 -8.88 -7.30
N VAL A 100 -16.16 -9.44 -6.16
CA VAL A 100 -15.39 -10.68 -6.10
C VAL A 100 -16.15 -11.70 -5.26
N GLU A 101 -16.28 -12.92 -5.78
CA GLU A 101 -16.93 -14.06 -5.14
C GLU A 101 -15.95 -15.23 -5.05
N TYR A 102 -16.02 -16.00 -3.97
CA TYR A 102 -15.22 -17.18 -3.72
C TYR A 102 -16.09 -18.42 -3.79
N ALA A 103 -15.79 -19.29 -4.76
CA ALA A 103 -16.51 -20.54 -4.96
C ALA A 103 -15.59 -21.74 -4.65
N ASP A 104 -16.00 -22.52 -3.65
CA ASP A 104 -15.31 -23.75 -3.24
C ASP A 104 -16.26 -24.97 -3.37
N THR A 105 -15.96 -26.03 -2.65
CA THR A 105 -16.65 -27.30 -2.65
C THR A 105 -18.07 -27.10 -2.09
N GLY A 106 -19.08 -27.50 -2.86
CA GLY A 106 -20.49 -27.33 -2.50
C GLY A 106 -21.13 -26.02 -2.96
N GLN A 107 -20.40 -25.19 -3.72
CA GLN A 107 -20.98 -23.99 -4.34
C GLN A 107 -22.25 -24.32 -5.14
N ASP A 108 -23.31 -23.54 -4.91
CA ASP A 108 -24.47 -23.52 -5.78
C ASP A 108 -24.17 -22.71 -7.04
N GLU A 109 -23.94 -23.41 -8.16
CA GLU A 109 -23.65 -22.79 -9.45
C GLU A 109 -24.86 -22.07 -10.06
N ALA A 110 -26.08 -22.50 -9.73
CA ALA A 110 -27.29 -21.88 -10.28
C ALA A 110 -27.58 -20.56 -9.59
N ASP A 111 -27.44 -20.51 -8.25
CA ASP A 111 -27.54 -19.26 -7.49
C ASP A 111 -26.39 -18.31 -7.84
N LEU A 112 -25.14 -18.80 -7.91
CA LEU A 112 -24.00 -17.96 -8.30
C LEU A 112 -24.20 -17.28 -9.67
N LYS A 113 -24.69 -18.02 -10.67
CA LYS A 113 -25.03 -17.44 -11.98
C LYS A 113 -26.15 -16.40 -11.88
N THR A 114 -27.10 -16.59 -10.97
CA THR A 114 -28.17 -15.63 -10.71
C THR A 114 -27.63 -14.37 -10.06
N LYS A 115 -26.81 -14.50 -9.02
CA LYS A 115 -26.13 -13.40 -8.33
C LYS A 115 -25.28 -12.56 -9.29
N ILE A 116 -24.50 -13.20 -10.18
CA ILE A 116 -23.74 -12.50 -11.24
C ILE A 116 -24.65 -11.65 -12.14
N ARG A 117 -25.80 -12.20 -12.58
CA ARG A 117 -26.76 -11.44 -13.41
C ARG A 117 -27.37 -10.27 -12.65
N GLU A 118 -27.68 -10.45 -11.37
CA GLU A 118 -28.23 -9.39 -10.51
C GLU A 118 -27.22 -8.26 -10.30
N PHE A 119 -25.94 -8.57 -10.05
CA PHE A 119 -24.88 -7.55 -9.98
C PHE A 119 -24.76 -6.75 -11.27
N PHE A 120 -24.77 -7.41 -12.43
CA PHE A 120 -24.75 -6.72 -13.72
C PHE A 120 -26.00 -5.86 -13.94
N ALA A 121 -27.18 -6.33 -13.55
CA ALA A 121 -28.41 -5.53 -13.59
C ALA A 121 -28.34 -4.30 -12.66
N GLY A 122 -27.63 -4.41 -11.54
CA GLY A 122 -27.36 -3.30 -10.61
C GLY A 122 -26.24 -2.35 -11.02
N GLY A 123 -25.53 -2.62 -12.12
CA GLY A 123 -24.49 -1.75 -12.68
C GLY A 123 -23.04 -2.15 -12.36
N THR A 124 -22.79 -3.34 -11.79
CA THR A 124 -21.43 -3.88 -11.68
C THR A 124 -20.80 -4.04 -13.06
N ARG A 125 -19.51 -3.71 -13.18
CA ARG A 125 -18.77 -3.76 -14.46
C ARG A 125 -17.96 -5.04 -14.60
N PHE A 126 -17.44 -5.57 -13.49
CA PHE A 126 -16.69 -6.83 -13.43
C PHE A 126 -17.17 -7.67 -12.26
N VAL A 127 -17.39 -8.96 -12.51
CA VAL A 127 -17.49 -9.95 -11.43
C VAL A 127 -16.35 -10.95 -11.59
N TRP A 128 -15.52 -11.09 -10.57
CA TRP A 128 -14.45 -12.09 -10.51
C TRP A 128 -14.88 -13.22 -9.59
N VAL A 129 -14.98 -14.44 -10.13
CA VAL A 129 -15.23 -15.63 -9.31
C VAL A 129 -13.93 -16.39 -9.13
N VAL A 130 -13.39 -16.38 -7.91
CA VAL A 130 -12.19 -17.13 -7.53
C VAL A 130 -12.59 -18.56 -7.21
N ARG A 131 -12.11 -19.51 -8.02
CA ARG A 131 -12.41 -20.93 -7.87
C ARG A 131 -11.34 -21.59 -7.00
N LEU A 132 -11.72 -21.97 -5.78
CA LEU A 132 -10.81 -22.57 -4.80
C LEU A 132 -10.81 -24.11 -4.85
N SER A 133 -11.80 -24.70 -5.53
CA SER A 133 -11.93 -26.14 -5.77
C SER A 133 -11.46 -26.53 -7.18
N GLY A 134 -10.86 -27.71 -7.29
CA GLY A 134 -10.19 -28.14 -8.51
C GLY A 134 -8.97 -27.26 -8.84
N PRO A 135 -8.60 -27.12 -10.13
CA PRO A 135 -7.56 -26.19 -10.54
C PRO A 135 -7.92 -24.74 -10.17
N ARG A 136 -7.02 -24.09 -9.42
CA ARG A 136 -7.14 -22.69 -9.04
C ARG A 136 -7.19 -21.82 -10.29
N ARG A 137 -8.20 -20.96 -10.34
CA ARG A 137 -8.45 -20.05 -11.47
C ARG A 137 -9.41 -18.95 -11.04
N VAL A 138 -9.44 -17.89 -11.82
CA VAL A 138 -10.41 -16.82 -11.70
C VAL A 138 -11.25 -16.80 -12.97
N GLU A 139 -12.56 -16.80 -12.78
CA GLU A 139 -13.50 -16.57 -13.85
C GLU A 139 -13.83 -15.08 -13.90
N VAL A 140 -13.49 -14.43 -15.00
CA VAL A 140 -13.74 -13.01 -15.21
C VAL A 140 -15.00 -12.86 -16.06
N TYR A 141 -16.01 -12.24 -15.46
CA TYR A 141 -17.28 -11.93 -16.12
C TYR A 141 -17.39 -10.43 -16.37
N GLU A 142 -17.80 -10.08 -17.58
CA GLU A 142 -18.08 -8.72 -18.04
C GLU A 142 -19.45 -8.69 -18.74
N PRO A 143 -20.24 -7.60 -18.62
CA PRO A 143 -21.50 -7.47 -19.34
C PRO A 143 -21.35 -7.66 -20.86
N GLY A 144 -22.14 -8.57 -21.43
CA GLY A 144 -22.18 -8.81 -22.88
C GLY A 144 -20.94 -9.50 -23.47
N ARG A 145 -20.01 -9.97 -22.65
CA ARG A 145 -18.82 -10.73 -23.10
C ARG A 145 -18.89 -12.18 -22.63
N GLU A 146 -18.24 -13.06 -23.37
CA GLU A 146 -18.01 -14.42 -22.90
C GLU A 146 -17.08 -14.42 -21.68
N LYS A 147 -17.33 -15.36 -20.77
CA LYS A 147 -16.52 -15.55 -19.57
C LYS A 147 -15.08 -15.87 -19.96
N ARG A 148 -14.13 -15.09 -19.43
CA ARG A 148 -12.69 -15.37 -19.56
C ARG A 148 -12.21 -16.18 -18.36
N LEU A 149 -11.38 -17.19 -18.62
CA LEU A 149 -10.67 -17.93 -17.56
C LEU A 149 -9.25 -17.39 -17.45
N ALA A 150 -8.82 -17.14 -16.21
CA ALA A 150 -7.46 -16.76 -15.88
C ALA A 150 -6.88 -17.77 -14.88
N HIS A 151 -5.65 -18.19 -15.10
CA HIS A 151 -4.93 -19.20 -14.32
C HIS A 151 -3.73 -18.60 -13.58
N ALA A 152 -3.08 -19.39 -12.74
CA ALA A 152 -1.82 -19.00 -12.14
C ALA A 152 -0.81 -18.54 -13.22
N GLY A 153 -0.12 -17.43 -12.97
CA GLY A 153 0.75 -16.73 -13.91
C GLY A 153 0.05 -15.64 -14.74
N ASP A 154 -1.28 -15.70 -14.86
CA ASP A 154 -2.04 -14.65 -15.56
C ASP A 154 -2.27 -13.43 -14.67
N GLN A 155 -2.54 -12.31 -15.33
CA GLN A 155 -2.91 -11.05 -14.70
C GLN A 155 -4.41 -10.76 -14.91
N LEU A 156 -5.02 -10.19 -13.88
CA LEU A 156 -6.38 -9.70 -13.88
C LEU A 156 -6.37 -8.18 -13.96
N GLU A 157 -7.23 -7.64 -14.82
CA GLU A 157 -7.36 -6.21 -15.03
C GLU A 157 -8.82 -5.79 -14.85
N ALA A 158 -9.02 -4.60 -14.28
CA ALA A 158 -10.32 -3.95 -14.19
C ALA A 158 -10.14 -2.45 -14.54
N PRO A 159 -10.01 -2.11 -15.84
CA PRO A 159 -9.68 -0.75 -16.28
C PRO A 159 -10.67 0.30 -15.75
N GLY A 160 -10.16 1.41 -15.23
CA GLY A 160 -10.98 2.46 -14.61
C GLY A 160 -11.62 2.04 -13.28
N ILE A 161 -11.09 1.00 -12.62
CA ILE A 161 -11.38 0.61 -11.24
C ILE A 161 -10.07 0.39 -10.50
N LEU A 162 -9.17 -0.42 -11.08
CA LEU A 162 -7.82 -0.66 -10.57
C LEU A 162 -6.81 0.07 -11.45
N ARG A 163 -5.74 0.61 -10.83
CA ARG A 163 -4.59 1.15 -11.56
C ARG A 163 -3.73 0.01 -12.06
N ASN A 164 -3.47 -0.98 -11.21
CA ASN A 164 -2.52 -2.03 -11.49
C ASN A 164 -3.19 -3.36 -11.82
N PRO A 165 -2.56 -4.20 -12.65
CA PRO A 165 -2.95 -5.59 -12.78
C PRO A 165 -2.72 -6.36 -11.47
N VAL A 166 -3.56 -7.37 -11.26
CA VAL A 166 -3.54 -8.25 -10.09
C VAL A 166 -3.22 -9.68 -10.55
N PRO A 167 -2.10 -10.29 -10.13
CA PRO A 167 -1.82 -11.70 -10.38
C PRO A 167 -2.96 -12.57 -9.85
N VAL A 168 -3.34 -13.63 -10.56
CA VAL A 168 -4.42 -14.54 -10.14
C VAL A 168 -4.17 -15.10 -8.74
N GLU A 169 -2.93 -15.45 -8.44
CA GLU A 169 -2.49 -16.00 -7.16
C GLU A 169 -2.67 -15.02 -6.00
N ALA A 170 -2.58 -13.71 -6.25
CA ALA A 170 -2.74 -12.70 -5.22
C ALA A 170 -4.14 -12.70 -4.58
N LEU A 171 -5.12 -13.38 -5.19
CA LEU A 171 -6.47 -13.50 -4.64
C LEU A 171 -6.64 -14.69 -3.68
N TYR A 172 -5.64 -15.54 -3.50
CA TYR A 172 -5.72 -16.69 -2.58
C TYR A 172 -4.39 -17.14 -1.96
N ASP A 173 -3.25 -16.58 -2.37
CA ASP A 173 -1.93 -16.80 -1.81
C ASP A 173 -1.47 -15.52 -1.09
N TRP A 174 -1.28 -15.64 0.23
CA TRP A 174 -0.90 -14.51 1.09
C TRP A 174 0.43 -13.89 0.68
N GLN A 175 1.43 -14.69 0.30
CA GLN A 175 2.77 -14.18 -0.01
C GLN A 175 2.72 -13.33 -1.29
N VAL A 176 2.04 -13.82 -2.33
CA VAL A 176 1.85 -13.05 -3.57
C VAL A 176 1.00 -11.81 -3.30
N GLY A 177 -0.04 -11.94 -2.47
CA GLY A 177 -0.89 -10.81 -2.06
C GLY A 177 -0.10 -9.71 -1.33
N GLN A 178 0.82 -10.07 -0.44
CA GLN A 178 1.67 -9.13 0.28
C GLN A 178 2.60 -8.33 -0.65
N GLU A 179 3.21 -8.99 -1.64
CA GLU A 179 4.08 -8.32 -2.61
C GLU A 179 3.30 -7.30 -3.45
N VAL A 180 2.10 -7.67 -3.90
CA VAL A 180 1.20 -6.76 -4.63
C VAL A 180 0.78 -5.60 -3.75
N ALA A 181 0.40 -5.86 -2.50
CA ALA A 181 -0.03 -4.82 -1.57
C ALA A 181 1.12 -3.85 -1.25
N LEU A 182 2.33 -4.36 -1.02
CA LEU A 182 3.52 -3.54 -0.80
C LEU A 182 3.80 -2.61 -1.99
N ARG A 183 3.82 -3.16 -3.22
CA ARG A 183 3.97 -2.37 -4.45
C ARG A 183 2.93 -1.25 -4.52
N ASN A 184 1.66 -1.60 -4.30
CA ASN A 184 0.57 -0.64 -4.38
C ASN A 184 0.71 0.47 -3.31
N LEU A 185 1.06 0.12 -2.06
CA LEU A 185 1.28 1.09 -0.99
C LEU A 185 2.46 2.02 -1.27
N LEU A 186 3.57 1.50 -1.81
CA LEU A 186 4.70 2.31 -2.24
C LEU A 186 4.27 3.35 -3.29
N GLN A 187 3.49 2.93 -4.28
CA GLN A 187 2.99 3.83 -5.32
C GLN A 187 2.03 4.89 -4.80
N ARG A 188 1.25 4.58 -3.74
CA ARG A 188 0.44 5.59 -3.04
C ARG A 188 1.31 6.63 -2.32
N HIS A 189 2.52 6.26 -1.92
CA HIS A 189 3.51 7.15 -1.34
C HIS A 189 4.47 7.78 -2.37
N GLY A 190 4.21 7.60 -3.67
CA GLY A 190 5.02 8.20 -4.74
C GLY A 190 6.28 7.41 -5.12
N TYR A 191 6.42 6.18 -4.63
CA TYR A 191 7.54 5.30 -4.96
C TYR A 191 7.11 4.17 -5.88
N GLU A 192 7.86 3.92 -6.95
CA GLU A 192 7.55 2.81 -7.87
C GLU A 192 7.90 1.44 -7.27
N SER A 193 8.94 1.36 -6.42
CA SER A 193 9.38 0.12 -5.78
C SER A 193 10.19 0.37 -4.51
N LEU A 194 10.52 -0.71 -3.78
CA LEU A 194 11.37 -0.63 -2.60
C LEU A 194 12.82 -0.24 -2.97
N GLU A 195 13.28 -0.65 -4.16
CA GLU A 195 14.57 -0.25 -4.72
C GLU A 195 14.61 1.26 -4.96
N ALA A 196 13.51 1.88 -5.41
CA ALA A 196 13.44 3.33 -5.57
C ALA A 196 13.62 4.05 -4.21
N VAL A 197 12.95 3.55 -3.15
CA VAL A 197 13.12 4.07 -1.78
C VAL A 197 14.57 3.93 -1.31
N ARG A 198 15.18 2.76 -1.53
CA ARG A 198 16.58 2.50 -1.14
C ARG A 198 17.56 3.40 -1.90
N ALA A 199 17.38 3.55 -3.20
CA ALA A 199 18.24 4.39 -4.04
C ALA A 199 18.18 5.88 -3.60
N GLU A 200 16.98 6.40 -3.30
CA GLU A 200 16.85 7.76 -2.76
C GLU A 200 17.53 7.91 -1.39
N GLY A 201 17.37 6.91 -0.52
CA GLY A 201 18.02 6.86 0.78
C GLY A 201 19.55 6.83 0.69
N GLU A 202 20.10 6.00 -0.21
CA GLU A 202 21.53 5.92 -0.49
C GLU A 202 22.08 7.24 -1.01
N ALA A 203 21.41 7.85 -2.00
CA ALA A 203 21.82 9.13 -2.57
C ALA A 203 21.80 10.26 -1.53
N THR A 204 20.76 10.31 -0.70
CA THR A 204 20.65 11.28 0.40
C THR A 204 21.75 11.06 1.45
N GLY A 205 22.01 9.80 1.80
CA GLY A 205 23.05 9.41 2.74
C GLY A 205 24.44 9.78 2.25
N GLU A 206 24.77 9.48 0.99
CA GLU A 206 26.05 9.83 0.37
C GLU A 206 26.24 11.36 0.32
N ALA A 207 25.21 12.10 -0.08
CA ALA A 207 25.28 13.56 -0.14
C ALA A 207 25.54 14.16 1.24
N LYS A 208 24.84 13.68 2.27
CA LYS A 208 25.03 14.13 3.66
C LYS A 208 26.43 13.77 4.16
N GLY A 209 26.87 12.52 3.99
CA GLY A 209 28.17 12.05 4.44
C GLY A 209 29.32 12.80 3.76
N LYS A 210 29.20 13.11 2.46
CA LYS A 210 30.18 13.93 1.74
C LYS A 210 30.23 15.37 2.25
N ALA A 211 29.07 15.95 2.58
CA ALA A 211 29.01 17.30 3.14
C ALA A 211 29.66 17.37 4.52
N GLU A 212 29.34 16.42 5.41
CA GLU A 212 29.90 16.28 6.75
C GLU A 212 31.41 16.03 6.68
N GLY A 213 31.85 15.03 5.91
CA GLY A 213 33.27 14.71 5.76
C GLY A 213 34.09 15.86 5.15
N LYS A 214 33.52 16.66 4.24
CA LYS A 214 34.18 17.87 3.73
C LYS A 214 34.30 18.95 4.81
N ALA A 215 33.28 19.14 5.64
CA ALA A 215 33.33 20.11 6.73
C ALA A 215 34.36 19.70 7.80
N GLU A 216 34.37 18.43 8.21
CA GLU A 216 35.34 17.88 9.15
C GLU A 216 36.77 17.96 8.58
N GLY A 217 36.98 17.53 7.34
CA GLY A 217 38.29 17.61 6.69
C GLY A 217 38.83 19.03 6.56
N GLN A 218 37.96 20.04 6.37
CA GLN A 218 38.37 21.46 6.39
C GLN A 218 38.82 21.92 7.78
N LEU A 219 38.12 21.49 8.83
CA LEU A 219 38.51 21.81 10.21
C LEU A 219 39.85 21.17 10.56
N GLU A 220 40.02 19.88 10.28
CA GLU A 220 41.27 19.15 10.53
C GLU A 220 42.44 19.76 9.77
N ALA A 221 42.26 20.08 8.48
CA ALA A 221 43.30 20.70 7.67
C ALA A 221 43.73 22.07 8.23
N LEU A 222 42.79 22.92 8.65
CA LEU A 222 43.13 24.23 9.22
C LEU A 222 43.81 24.10 10.59
N ARG A 223 43.34 23.20 11.45
CA ARG A 223 43.96 22.91 12.75
C ARG A 223 45.41 22.45 12.55
N GLY A 224 45.63 21.49 11.66
CA GLY A 224 46.96 21.02 11.28
C GLY A 224 47.84 22.15 10.75
N ALA A 225 47.33 22.94 9.80
CA ALA A 225 48.09 24.04 9.21
C ALA A 225 48.50 25.13 10.21
N ILE A 226 47.70 25.41 11.24
CA ILE A 226 48.10 26.30 12.35
C ILE A 226 49.29 25.71 13.12
N LEU A 227 49.22 24.44 13.50
CA LEU A 227 50.27 23.76 14.25
C LEU A 227 51.57 23.60 13.43
N ASP A 228 51.45 23.36 12.12
CA ASP A 228 52.58 23.31 11.20
C ASP A 228 53.29 24.67 11.11
N LEU A 229 52.54 25.78 11.06
CA LEU A 229 53.12 27.12 11.09
C LEU A 229 53.90 27.40 12.38
N PHE A 230 53.40 26.97 13.54
CA PHE A 230 54.13 27.08 14.79
C PHE A 230 55.46 26.33 14.74
N THR A 231 55.44 25.10 14.21
CA THR A 231 56.65 24.28 14.03
C THR A 231 57.67 24.98 13.13
N VAL A 232 57.24 25.45 11.95
CA VAL A 232 58.12 26.11 10.97
C VAL A 232 58.73 27.41 11.53
N ARG A 233 57.97 28.15 12.35
CA ARG A 233 58.41 29.41 12.95
C ARG A 233 59.18 29.23 14.27
N GLY A 234 59.29 28.00 14.78
CA GLY A 234 59.94 27.72 16.05
C GLY A 234 59.15 28.23 17.28
N LEU A 235 57.84 28.40 17.15
CA LEU A 235 56.96 28.81 18.25
C LEU A 235 56.52 27.58 19.06
N ALA A 236 56.77 27.61 20.37
CA ALA A 236 56.36 26.53 21.26
C ALA A 236 54.87 26.66 21.61
N ALA A 237 54.02 25.85 20.98
CA ALA A 237 52.60 25.78 21.34
C ALA A 237 52.42 24.94 22.62
N SER A 238 51.86 25.56 23.67
CA SER A 238 51.49 24.85 24.89
C SER A 238 50.36 23.84 24.66
N GLU A 239 50.16 22.91 25.58
CA GLU A 239 49.08 21.93 25.49
C GLU A 239 47.69 22.61 25.52
N GLU A 240 47.55 23.72 26.23
CA GLU A 240 46.33 24.53 26.27
C GLU A 240 46.02 25.14 24.91
N VAL A 241 47.04 25.65 24.19
CA VAL A 241 46.88 26.19 22.83
C VAL A 241 46.47 25.08 21.86
N LYS A 242 47.12 23.91 21.90
CA LYS A 242 46.77 22.77 21.05
C LYS A 242 45.34 22.28 21.33
N ALA A 243 44.95 22.19 22.59
CA ALA A 243 43.60 21.77 22.98
C ALA A 243 42.52 22.77 22.49
N THR A 244 42.81 24.06 22.57
CA THR A 244 41.90 25.13 22.09
C THR A 244 41.72 25.06 20.58
N ILE A 245 42.81 24.86 19.81
CA ILE A 245 42.74 24.66 18.36
C ILE A 245 41.95 23.40 18.00
N ALA A 246 42.23 22.29 18.68
CA ALA A 246 41.55 21.01 18.46
C ALA A 246 40.04 21.08 18.76
N ALA A 247 39.64 21.83 19.79
CA ALA A 247 38.24 21.98 20.18
C ALA A 247 37.46 22.96 19.28
N CYS A 248 38.15 23.84 18.53
CA CYS A 248 37.48 24.86 17.72
C CYS A 248 36.83 24.25 16.47
N SER A 249 35.51 24.37 16.35
CA SER A 249 34.70 23.91 15.20
C SER A 249 34.27 25.03 14.25
N ASP A 250 34.76 26.26 14.45
CA ASP A 250 34.48 27.41 13.59
C ASP A 250 35.59 27.57 12.54
N VAL A 251 35.28 27.19 11.30
CA VAL A 251 36.18 27.32 10.14
C VAL A 251 36.65 28.77 9.93
N GLY A 252 35.79 29.77 10.16
CA GLY A 252 36.13 31.17 10.00
C GLY A 252 37.12 31.64 11.07
N LEU A 253 36.93 31.19 12.31
CA LEU A 253 37.84 31.47 13.41
C LEU A 253 39.20 30.78 13.20
N LEU A 254 39.21 29.50 12.83
CA LEU A 254 40.43 28.77 12.48
C LEU A 254 41.19 29.43 11.32
N LYS A 255 40.50 29.94 10.29
CA LYS A 255 41.15 30.71 9.22
C LYS A 255 41.84 31.98 9.72
N ARG A 256 41.19 32.74 10.62
CA ARG A 256 41.79 33.92 11.25
C ARG A 256 43.03 33.54 12.06
N TRP A 257 42.92 32.48 12.87
CA TRP A 257 44.04 31.94 13.65
C TRP A 257 45.19 31.47 12.75
N HIS A 258 44.90 30.80 11.64
CA HIS A 258 45.90 30.39 10.66
C HIS A 258 46.67 31.57 10.07
N LEU A 259 45.97 32.63 9.63
CA LEU A 259 46.61 33.84 9.12
C LEU A 259 47.46 34.53 10.19
N ARG A 260 47.00 34.57 11.44
CA ARG A 260 47.76 35.14 12.56
C ARG A 260 48.97 34.32 12.95
N ALA A 261 48.85 32.99 12.92
CA ALA A 261 49.96 32.09 13.21
C ALA A 261 51.17 32.33 12.29
N ALA A 262 50.97 32.93 11.12
CA ALA A 262 52.06 33.33 10.22
C ALA A 262 52.87 34.55 10.71
N ILE A 263 52.30 35.44 11.55
CA ILE A 263 52.92 36.72 11.95
C ILE A 263 53.08 36.90 13.47
N ALA A 264 52.33 36.16 14.29
CA ALA A 264 52.31 36.25 15.75
C ALA A 264 53.70 36.08 16.40
N ALA A 265 53.99 36.77 17.50
CA ALA A 265 55.27 36.63 18.20
C ALA A 265 55.31 35.40 19.10
N ASP A 266 54.17 35.03 19.68
CA ASP A 266 53.97 33.81 20.46
C ASP A 266 52.77 32.98 19.93
N ALA A 267 52.75 31.67 20.23
CA ALA A 267 51.66 30.79 19.82
C ALA A 267 50.30 31.18 20.42
N ALA A 268 50.26 31.78 21.62
CA ALA A 268 49.03 32.24 22.25
C ALA A 268 48.46 33.52 21.61
N ASP A 269 49.26 34.28 20.84
CA ASP A 269 48.82 35.57 20.30
C ASP A 269 47.79 35.44 19.17
N ILE A 270 47.60 34.23 18.61
CA ILE A 270 46.67 33.99 17.50
C ILE A 270 45.20 34.31 17.86
N TYR A 271 44.88 34.36 19.16
CA TYR A 271 43.53 34.57 19.66
C TYR A 271 43.10 36.04 19.70
N PHE A 272 44.04 37.00 19.74
CA PHE A 272 43.72 38.41 19.93
C PHE A 272 43.40 39.12 18.62
N ASP A 273 42.42 40.02 18.64
CA ASP A 273 42.07 40.86 17.48
C ASP A 273 42.89 42.16 17.51
N ASP A 274 43.74 42.39 16.49
CA ASP A 274 44.35 43.70 16.24
C ASP A 274 43.31 44.64 15.60
N SER A 275 42.19 44.87 16.28
CA SER A 275 41.33 46.02 16.02
C SER A 275 41.81 47.16 16.90
N LYS A 276 42.81 47.90 16.40
CA LYS A 276 43.16 49.25 16.85
C LYS A 276 42.67 50.26 15.83
#